data_AF-A0A357K4S6-F1
#
_entry.id   AF-A0A357K4S6-F1
#
_cell.length_a   1.000
_cell.length_b   1.000
_cell.length_c   1.000
_cell.angle_alpha   90.00
_cell.angle_beta   90.00
_cell.angle_gamma   90.00
#
_symmetry.space_group_name_H-M   'P 1'
#
loop_
_entity.id
_entity.type
_entity.pdbx_description
1 polymer ?
#
loop_
_entity_poly.entity_id
_entity_poly.type
_entity_poly.pdbx_seq_one_letter_code
_entity_poly.pdbx_strand_id
1 'polypeptide(L)'
;MSNWTNDAILDALRGVVEPELGKDIVALELVELSGEAGAHGEGLTLQVKSSNPAMHARKRMQEAVEFALERAFGKPVECKVEVVPLKKEERTLETRKVLPGVQHVIAVASGKGGVGKST
;
A
#
# COMPACT_ATOMS: atom_id res chain seq x y z
N MET A 1 -6.50 -2.38 24.28
CA MET A 1 -6.91 -1.60 23.10
C MET A 1 -5.90 -1.87 22.00
N SER A 2 -6.30 -2.53 20.91
CA SER A 2 -5.43 -2.61 19.72
C SER A 2 -5.44 -1.25 19.06
N ASN A 3 -4.36 -0.49 19.24
CA ASN A 3 -4.24 0.84 18.67
C ASN A 3 -3.83 0.68 17.21
N TRP A 4 -4.68 1.11 16.29
CA TRP A 4 -4.44 1.05 14.84
C TRP A 4 -3.37 2.10 14.47
N THR A 5 -2.11 1.79 14.77
CA THR A 5 -0.97 2.65 14.45
C THR A 5 -0.33 2.20 13.15
N ASN A 6 0.29 3.12 12.42
CA ASN A 6 0.96 2.80 11.16
C ASN A 6 1.99 1.68 11.33
N ASP A 7 2.74 1.68 12.44
CA ASP A 7 3.70 0.63 12.76
C ASP A 7 3.02 -0.73 12.98
N ALA A 8 1.94 -0.78 13.75
CA ALA A 8 1.18 -2.02 13.97
C ALA A 8 0.54 -2.54 12.67
N ILE A 9 0.05 -1.64 11.81
CA ILE A 9 -0.51 -2.01 10.51
C ILE A 9 0.58 -2.59 9.61
N LEU A 10 1.74 -1.94 9.53
CA LEU A 10 2.86 -2.44 8.74
C LEU A 10 3.35 -3.79 9.29
N ASP A 11 3.43 -3.97 10.61
CA ASP A 11 3.81 -5.24 11.23
C ASP A 11 2.84 -6.36 10.87
N ALA A 12 1.52 -6.09 10.93
CA ALA A 12 0.50 -7.05 10.50
C ALA A 12 0.67 -7.47 9.03
N LEU A 13 1.09 -6.56 8.16
CA LEU A 13 1.27 -6.80 6.73
C LEU A 13 2.60 -7.47 6.36
N ARG A 14 3.57 -7.58 7.27
CA ARG A 14 4.85 -8.28 7.02
C ARG A 14 4.66 -9.76 6.66
N GLY A 15 3.56 -10.37 7.10
CA GLY A 15 3.21 -11.74 6.74
C GLY A 15 2.71 -11.91 5.31
N VAL A 16 2.42 -10.81 4.60
CA VAL A 16 1.88 -10.85 3.23
C VAL A 16 3.03 -10.81 2.23
N VAL A 17 3.22 -11.93 1.54
CA VAL A 17 4.29 -12.11 0.55
C VAL A 17 3.77 -11.86 -0.85
N GLU A 18 4.52 -11.09 -1.63
CA GLU A 18 4.25 -10.90 -3.05
C GLU A 18 4.69 -12.15 -3.84
N PRO A 19 3.78 -12.84 -4.55
CA PRO A 19 4.09 -14.12 -5.20
C PRO A 19 5.13 -14.04 -6.32
N GLU A 20 5.25 -12.93 -7.05
CA GLU A 20 6.23 -12.82 -8.14
C GLU A 20 7.64 -12.50 -7.61
N LEU A 21 7.73 -11.62 -6.61
CA LEU A 21 9.00 -11.16 -6.03
C LEU A 21 9.47 -12.01 -4.85
N GLY A 22 8.60 -12.84 -4.27
CA GLY A 22 8.92 -13.75 -3.16
C GLY A 22 9.34 -13.05 -1.87
N LYS A 23 9.01 -11.76 -1.73
CA LYS A 23 9.34 -10.92 -0.57
C LYS A 23 8.08 -10.29 0.01
N ASP A 24 8.15 -9.87 1.26
CA ASP A 24 7.04 -9.21 1.91
C ASP A 24 6.75 -7.84 1.29
N ILE A 25 5.46 -7.52 1.16
CA ILE A 25 5.00 -6.29 0.51
C ILE A 25 5.49 -5.02 1.23
N VAL A 26 5.82 -5.14 2.52
CA VAL A 26 6.33 -4.04 3.35
C VAL A 26 7.81 -3.78 3.08
N ALA A 27 8.66 -4.81 3.02
CA ALA A 27 10.08 -4.68 2.67
C ALA A 27 10.30 -4.28 1.22
N LEU A 28 9.32 -4.58 0.35
CA LEU A 28 9.31 -4.11 -1.02
C LEU A 28 8.81 -2.65 -1.15
N GLU A 29 8.41 -2.01 -0.04
CA GLU A 29 7.84 -0.66 -0.02
C GLU A 29 6.64 -0.51 -0.98
N LEU A 30 5.88 -1.59 -1.17
CA LEU A 30 4.71 -1.64 -2.06
C LEU A 30 3.41 -1.24 -1.36
N VAL A 31 3.46 -1.01 -0.05
CA VAL A 31 2.31 -0.61 0.77
C VAL A 31 2.33 0.89 0.97
N GLU A 32 1.24 1.55 0.58
CA GLU A 32 1.00 2.97 0.82
C GLU A 32 -0.20 3.10 1.76
N LEU A 33 0.02 3.78 2.89
CA LEU A 33 -1.03 4.09 3.86
C LEU A 33 -1.42 5.55 3.69
N SER A 34 -2.72 5.81 3.54
CA SER A 34 -3.28 7.16 3.40
C SER A 34 -4.42 7.36 4.39
N GLY A 35 -4.37 8.48 5.12
CA GLY A 35 -5.34 8.81 6.17
C GLY A 35 -4.88 8.38 7.56
N GLU A 36 -5.74 8.63 8.55
CA GLU A 36 -5.53 8.20 9.93
C GLU A 36 -6.51 7.11 10.28
N ALA A 37 -5.99 6.04 10.88
CA ALA A 37 -6.81 4.92 11.29
C ALA A 37 -7.56 5.27 12.59
N GLY A 38 -8.87 5.40 12.47
CA GLY A 38 -9.79 5.58 13.59
C GLY A 38 -10.02 4.29 14.37
N ALA A 39 -11.15 4.21 15.07
CA ALA A 39 -11.59 2.97 15.66
C ALA A 39 -11.73 1.90 14.56
N HIS A 40 -11.18 0.71 14.76
CA HIS A 40 -11.30 -0.41 13.82
C HIS A 40 -10.73 -0.17 12.41
N GLY A 41 -9.87 0.84 12.23
CA GLY A 41 -9.28 1.18 10.93
C GLY A 41 -10.16 2.08 10.06
N GLU A 42 -11.24 2.64 10.62
CA GLU A 42 -12.09 3.62 9.93
C GLU A 42 -11.27 4.80 9.40
N GLY A 43 -11.51 5.24 8.17
CA GLY A 43 -10.80 6.37 7.55
C GLY A 43 -9.42 6.04 6.98
N LEU A 44 -8.87 4.86 7.28
CA LEU A 44 -7.61 4.40 6.70
C LEU A 44 -7.84 3.82 5.29
N THR A 45 -7.02 4.27 4.34
CA THR A 45 -6.91 3.65 3.02
C THR A 45 -5.53 2.99 2.87
N LEU A 46 -5.54 1.69 2.58
CA LEU A 46 -4.37 0.91 2.25
C LEU A 46 -4.33 0.67 0.75
N GLN A 47 -3.27 1.12 0.10
CA GLN A 47 -3.01 0.85 -1.30
C GLN A 47 -1.80 -0.07 -1.42
N VAL A 48 -1.96 -1.22 -2.06
CA VAL A 48 -0.87 -2.18 -2.29
C VAL A 48 -0.57 -2.27 -3.77
N LYS A 49 0.69 -2.02 -4.13
CA LYS A 49 1.17 -2.17 -5.51
C LYS A 49 1.55 -3.63 -5.75
N SER A 50 1.02 -4.22 -6.83
CA SER A 50 1.35 -5.60 -7.23
C SER A 50 2.12 -5.59 -8.54
N SER A 51 3.23 -6.31 -8.57
CA SER A 51 4.01 -6.54 -9.79
C SER A 51 3.24 -7.36 -10.83
N ASN A 52 2.22 -8.12 -10.41
CA ASN A 52 1.40 -8.92 -11.28
C ASN A 52 0.12 -8.16 -11.72
N PRO A 53 -0.03 -7.81 -13.01
CA PRO A 53 -1.21 -7.09 -13.49
C PRO A 53 -2.48 -7.95 -13.53
N ALA A 54 -2.35 -9.28 -13.41
CA ALA A 54 -3.48 -10.20 -13.47
C ALA A 54 -4.51 -9.89 -12.37
N MET A 55 -5.79 -9.85 -12.74
CA MET A 55 -6.88 -9.56 -11.80
C MET A 55 -6.94 -10.57 -10.64
N HIS A 56 -6.72 -11.85 -10.91
CA HIS A 56 -6.70 -12.89 -9.89
C HIS A 56 -5.58 -12.71 -8.85
N ALA A 57 -4.39 -12.27 -9.29
CA ALA A 57 -3.28 -12.00 -8.40
C ALA A 57 -3.58 -10.83 -7.45
N ARG A 58 -4.15 -9.74 -8.01
CA ARG A 58 -4.56 -8.57 -7.22
C ARG A 58 -5.65 -8.89 -6.21
N LYS A 59 -6.65 -9.68 -6.59
CA LYS A 59 -7.72 -10.10 -5.66
C LYS A 59 -7.19 -10.95 -4.51
N ARG A 60 -6.27 -11.89 -4.79
CA ARG A 60 -5.61 -12.69 -3.75
C ARG A 60 -4.78 -11.84 -2.79
N MET A 61 -4.08 -10.84 -3.33
CA MET A 61 -3.32 -9.89 -2.52
C MET A 61 -4.25 -9.10 -1.58
N GLN A 62 -5.38 -8.63 -2.11
CA GLN A 62 -6.38 -7.91 -1.33
C GLN A 62 -6.90 -8.79 -0.18
N GLU A 63 -7.32 -10.03 -0.49
CA GLU A 63 -7.81 -10.99 0.51
C GLU A 63 -6.75 -11.28 1.58
N ALA A 64 -5.47 -11.41 1.19
CA ALA A 64 -4.38 -11.65 2.12
C ALA A 64 -4.13 -10.46 3.06
N VAL A 65 -4.22 -9.23 2.53
CA VAL A 65 -4.10 -7.99 3.31
C VAL A 65 -5.26 -7.86 4.30
N GLU A 66 -6.50 -8.05 3.82
CA GLU A 66 -7.70 -8.01 4.67
C GLU A 66 -7.60 -9.06 5.80
N PHE A 67 -7.23 -10.29 5.45
CA PHE A 67 -7.06 -11.37 6.44
C PHE A 67 -5.96 -11.07 7.46
N ALA A 68 -4.84 -10.48 7.05
CA ALA A 68 -3.76 -10.09 7.94
C ALA A 68 -4.21 -9.03 8.96
N LEU A 69 -4.98 -8.04 8.50
CA LEU A 69 -5.56 -7.01 9.37
C LEU A 69 -6.60 -7.59 10.32
N GLU A 70 -7.49 -8.46 9.84
CA GLU A 70 -8.47 -9.15 10.68
C GLU A 70 -7.79 -10.00 11.78
N ARG A 71 -6.69 -10.68 11.44
CA ARG A 71 -5.93 -11.49 12.39
C ARG A 71 -5.22 -10.66 13.46
N ALA A 72 -4.66 -9.50 13.07
CA ALA A 72 -3.91 -8.64 13.97
C ALA A 72 -4.82 -7.78 14.88
N PHE A 73 -5.90 -7.23 14.32
CA PHE A 73 -6.74 -6.24 15.00
C PHE A 73 -8.12 -6.76 15.41
N GLY A 74 -8.54 -7.92 14.89
CA GLY A 74 -9.89 -8.46 15.09
C GLY A 74 -10.92 -7.81 14.17
N LYS A 75 -12.13 -8.40 14.11
CA LYS A 75 -13.28 -7.83 13.38
C LYS A 75 -14.06 -6.86 14.27
N PRO A 76 -14.69 -5.81 13.72
CA PRO A 76 -14.70 -5.42 12.31
C PRO A 76 -13.41 -4.72 11.88
N VAL A 77 -13.11 -4.79 10.58
CA VAL A 77 -12.04 -4.03 9.91
C VAL A 77 -12.73 -3.11 8.90
N GLU A 78 -12.64 -1.80 9.11
CA GLU A 78 -13.34 -0.78 8.31
C GLU A 78 -12.41 -0.01 7.35
N CYS A 79 -11.15 -0.44 7.26
CA CYS A 79 -10.20 0.18 6.35
C CYS A 79 -10.50 -0.15 4.88
N LYS A 80 -10.21 0.79 3.99
CA LYS A 80 -10.35 0.60 2.55
C LYS A 80 -9.06 0.01 1.96
N VAL A 81 -9.13 -1.20 1.40
CA VAL A 81 -7.99 -1.86 0.76
C VAL A 81 -8.12 -1.77 -0.77
N GLU A 82 -7.09 -1.28 -1.45
CA GLU A 82 -7.02 -1.18 -2.91
C GLU A 82 -5.72 -1.78 -3.44
N VAL A 83 -5.80 -2.70 -4.40
CA VAL A 83 -4.62 -3.31 -5.01
C VAL A 83 -4.47 -2.84 -6.45
N VAL A 84 -3.38 -2.11 -6.72
CA VAL A 84 -3.10 -1.50 -8.02
C VAL A 84 -1.90 -2.18 -8.69
N PRO A 85 -1.86 -2.27 -10.03
CA PRO A 85 -0.68 -2.78 -10.71
C PRO A 85 0.49 -1.79 -10.62
N LEU A 86 1.68 -2.30 -10.33
CA LEU A 86 2.93 -1.54 -10.36
C LEU A 86 3.23 -1.15 -11.82
N LYS A 87 3.27 0.15 -12.14
CA LYS A 87 3.59 0.62 -13.49
C LYS A 87 5.09 0.45 -13.78
N LYS A 88 5.43 0.15 -15.04
CA LYS A 88 6.84 -0.03 -15.47
C LYS A 88 7.73 1.19 -15.19
N GLU A 89 7.19 2.40 -15.20
CA GLU A 89 7.92 3.64 -14.86
C GLU A 89 8.26 3.77 -13.36
N GLU A 90 7.46 3.17 -12.46
CA GLU A 90 7.73 3.17 -11.00
C GLU A 90 8.79 2.14 -10.58
N ARG A 91 9.41 1.44 -11.53
CA ARG A 91 10.63 0.62 -11.29
C ARG A 91 11.86 1.46 -10.95
N THR A 92 11.77 2.79 -11.06
CA THR A 92 12.84 3.71 -10.70
C THR A 92 12.58 4.28 -9.30
N LEU A 93 13.50 3.93 -8.39
CA LEU A 93 13.42 3.94 -6.92
C LEU A 93 13.35 5.32 -6.24
N GLU A 94 12.63 6.30 -6.77
CA GLU A 94 12.66 7.65 -6.17
C GLU A 94 11.25 8.17 -5.86
N THR A 95 10.99 8.35 -4.56
CA THR A 95 9.75 8.81 -3.92
C THR A 95 8.82 7.67 -3.52
N ARG A 96 8.80 7.24 -2.25
CA ARG A 96 8.09 7.96 -1.18
C ARG A 96 8.60 7.54 0.20
N LYS A 97 9.46 8.36 0.78
CA LYS A 97 9.59 8.47 2.24
C LYS A 97 8.45 9.36 2.73
N VAL A 98 7.28 8.80 3.00
CA VAL A 98 6.22 9.55 3.70
C VAL A 98 5.51 8.66 4.71
N LEU A 99 6.16 8.47 5.85
CA LEU A 99 5.52 8.21 7.14
C LEU A 99 6.22 9.17 8.12
N PRO A 100 5.55 9.78 9.11
CA PRO A 100 4.40 9.23 9.84
C PRO A 100 3.27 10.25 10.18
N GLY A 101 2.00 9.78 10.27
CA GLY A 101 0.90 10.53 10.90
C GLY A 101 0.15 11.55 10.03
N VAL A 102 -0.25 11.18 8.81
CA VAL A 102 -0.83 12.15 7.84
C VAL A 102 -2.31 11.91 7.57
N GLN A 103 -3.13 12.77 8.17
CA GLN A 103 -4.57 12.99 7.94
C GLN A 103 -4.94 13.34 6.48
N HIS A 104 -4.00 13.78 5.63
CA HIS A 104 -4.23 14.02 4.19
C HIS A 104 -2.96 13.84 3.35
N VAL A 105 -2.90 12.79 2.52
CA VAL A 105 -1.83 12.63 1.51
C VAL A 105 -2.35 13.05 0.13
N ILE A 106 -2.13 14.32 -0.24
CA ILE A 106 -2.18 14.76 -1.64
C ILE A 106 -0.74 14.70 -2.18
N ALA A 107 -0.49 13.83 -3.15
CA ALA A 107 0.75 13.83 -3.93
C ALA A 107 0.45 14.21 -5.39
N VAL A 108 0.61 15.50 -5.69
CA VAL A 108 0.69 16.07 -7.04
C VAL A 108 2.15 16.45 -7.31
N ALA A 109 2.72 15.91 -8.39
CA ALA A 109 3.88 16.44 -9.12
C ALA A 109 3.85 15.76 -10.50
N SER A 110 3.52 16.38 -11.64
CA SER A 110 3.74 17.74 -12.16
C SER A 110 5.19 18.19 -12.04
N GLY A 111 5.99 17.78 -13.02
CA GLY A 111 7.40 18.10 -13.12
C GLY A 111 7.92 17.85 -14.53
N LYS A 112 7.43 18.64 -15.49
CA LYS A 112 8.12 19.05 -16.73
C LYS A 112 8.64 17.92 -17.65
N GLY A 113 7.77 17.50 -18.58
CA GLY A 113 8.15 16.73 -19.77
C GLY A 113 9.17 17.50 -20.61
N GLY A 114 10.37 16.94 -20.72
CA GLY A 114 11.43 17.42 -21.60
C GLY A 114 11.01 17.25 -23.06
N VAL A 115 11.00 18.36 -23.80
CA VAL A 115 10.92 18.34 -25.25
C VAL A 115 12.27 17.87 -25.78
N GLY A 116 12.35 16.58 -26.12
CA GLY A 116 13.44 16.03 -26.93
C GLY A 116 13.43 16.71 -28.29
N LYS A 117 14.58 17.18 -28.74
CA LYS A 117 14.76 17.75 -30.08
C LYS A 117 14.56 16.63 -31.10
N SER A 118 13.52 16.74 -31.91
CA SER A 118 13.35 15.93 -33.11
C SER A 118 14.48 16.26 -34.09
N THR A 119 15.24 15.25 -34.48
CA THR A 119 15.99 15.21 -35.74
C THR A 119 15.98 13.77 -36.21
#